data_AF-A0A504J441-F1
#
_entry.id   AF-A0A504J441-F1
#
_cell.length_a   1.000
_cell.length_b   1.000
_cell.length_c   1.000
_cell.angle_alpha   90.00
_cell.angle_beta   90.00
_cell.angle_gamma   90.00
#
_symmetry.space_group_name_H-M   'P 1'
#
loop_
_entity.id
_entity.type
_entity.pdbx_description
1 polymer ?
#
loop_
_entity_poly.entity_id
_entity_poly.type
_entity_poly.pdbx_seq_one_letter_code
_entity_poly.pdbx_strand_id
1 'polypeptide(L)'
;MKRLNIIYLIMFLVLSCNQSEKVVSKQEDKKDNSEKLLEEEELRKKSKKELRLLRNEIFARKGYVFKNEEIKNFFESKDWYQPQPNKKIELSEIEQLNVNLIKRIENDKLQCIYVIVKKIKSEFKNDNIDHLDIDTSYIPFLKEFVAEINVNAIIDSEENEYSKSYYFHKNWDWEDMDIDECEDEIFIHFGIESKTFIIQMNTCAIYKGEDEGEDDFVSEQNMIFEFKYEADCSYQFIRTGVAG
;
A
#
# COMPACT_ATOMS: atom_id res chain seq x y z
N MET A 1 -30.26 -61.45 14.79
CA MET A 1 -30.22 -59.99 14.60
C MET A 1 -31.61 -59.46 14.96
N LYS A 2 -31.89 -59.14 16.24
CA LYS A 2 -31.75 -57.82 16.92
C LYS A 2 -32.31 -56.65 16.07
N ARG A 3 -33.31 -55.83 16.41
CA ARG A 3 -34.26 -55.59 17.55
C ARG A 3 -35.43 -54.74 16.95
N LEU A 4 -36.72 -54.90 17.31
CA LEU A 4 -37.48 -54.30 18.45
C LEU A 4 -37.33 -52.75 18.56
N ASN A 5 -38.29 -51.87 18.91
CA ASN A 5 -39.72 -51.92 19.29
C ASN A 5 -40.23 -50.45 19.55
N ILE A 6 -41.49 -50.17 19.23
CA ILE A 6 -42.59 -49.59 20.07
C ILE A 6 -42.42 -48.27 20.89
N ILE A 7 -43.30 -47.28 20.55
CA ILE A 7 -44.27 -46.44 21.33
C ILE A 7 -43.86 -45.67 22.62
N TYR A 8 -44.41 -44.44 22.73
CA TYR A 8 -44.94 -43.65 23.90
C TYR A 8 -44.36 -42.22 23.93
N LEU A 9 -45.13 -41.17 23.60
CA LEU A 9 -46.07 -40.42 24.46
C LEU A 9 -45.43 -39.92 25.77
N ILE A 10 -44.90 -38.70 25.77
CA ILE A 10 -44.79 -37.87 26.98
C ILE A 10 -45.19 -36.44 26.62
N MET A 11 -46.37 -36.05 27.09
CA MET A 11 -46.76 -34.65 27.27
C MET A 11 -46.24 -34.22 28.63
N PHE A 12 -45.33 -33.25 28.69
CA PHE A 12 -45.06 -32.50 29.91
C PHE A 12 -44.83 -31.03 29.55
N LEU A 13 -45.92 -30.26 29.59
CA LEU A 13 -45.90 -28.84 29.92
C LEU A 13 -45.32 -28.70 31.33
N VAL A 14 -44.18 -28.01 31.51
CA VAL A 14 -44.13 -26.82 32.36
C VAL A 14 -42.80 -26.04 32.21
N LEU A 15 -42.95 -24.71 32.22
CA LEU A 15 -42.07 -23.67 32.75
C LEU A 15 -40.85 -23.22 31.93
N SER A 16 -41.09 -22.10 31.23
CA SER A 16 -40.24 -20.92 31.03
C SER A 16 -38.75 -21.01 31.41
N CYS A 17 -37.87 -20.74 30.42
CA CYS A 17 -36.90 -19.66 30.55
C CYS A 17 -36.35 -19.26 29.17
N ASN A 18 -36.48 -17.99 28.82
CA ASN A 18 -35.77 -17.37 27.71
C ASN A 18 -34.27 -17.46 27.94
N GLN A 19 -33.53 -18.06 27.01
CA GLN A 19 -32.14 -17.68 26.79
C GLN A 19 -31.92 -17.51 25.30
N SER A 20 -31.77 -16.24 24.93
CA SER A 20 -31.14 -15.80 23.70
C SER A 20 -29.90 -16.62 23.42
N GLU A 21 -29.80 -17.15 22.21
CA GLU A 21 -28.58 -17.75 21.68
C GLU A 21 -27.42 -16.76 21.87
N LYS A 22 -26.49 -17.10 22.77
CA LYS A 22 -25.20 -16.41 22.84
C LYS A 22 -24.47 -16.70 21.52
N VAL A 23 -24.43 -15.71 20.64
CA VAL A 23 -23.37 -15.59 19.65
C VAL A 23 -22.07 -15.52 20.44
N VAL A 24 -21.37 -16.64 20.53
CA VAL A 24 -19.99 -16.68 21.01
C VAL A 24 -19.18 -15.94 19.96
N SER A 25 -19.00 -14.64 20.17
CA SER A 25 -17.94 -13.88 19.54
C SER A 25 -16.64 -14.62 19.83
N LYS A 26 -15.97 -15.11 18.79
CA LYS A 26 -14.56 -15.48 18.87
C LYS A 26 -13.79 -14.23 19.29
N GLN A 27 -13.57 -14.06 20.59
CA GLN A 27 -12.46 -13.27 21.09
C GLN A 27 -11.20 -14.06 20.75
N GLU A 28 -10.45 -13.58 19.75
CA GLU A 28 -9.05 -13.95 19.61
C GLU A 28 -8.32 -13.38 20.84
N ASP A 29 -8.01 -14.24 21.80
CA ASP A 29 -7.03 -13.95 22.84
C ASP A 29 -5.69 -13.68 22.16
N LYS A 30 -5.41 -12.39 21.95
CA LYS A 30 -4.22 -11.86 21.30
C LYS A 30 -3.00 -12.18 22.16
N LYS A 31 -2.36 -13.31 21.84
CA LYS A 31 -1.12 -13.79 22.43
C LYS A 31 -0.09 -12.66 22.47
N ASP A 32 0.41 -12.36 23.66
CA ASP A 32 1.42 -11.32 23.87
C ASP A 32 2.71 -11.73 23.15
N ASN A 33 3.02 -11.04 22.05
CA ASN A 33 4.22 -11.28 21.24
C ASN A 33 5.49 -10.73 21.92
N SER A 34 5.40 -10.17 23.13
CA SER A 34 6.56 -9.63 23.87
C SER A 34 7.38 -10.71 24.59
N GLU A 35 6.82 -11.89 24.84
CA GLU A 35 7.47 -12.94 25.65
C GLU A 35 8.01 -14.13 24.84
N LYS A 36 7.66 -14.23 23.55
CA LYS A 36 8.12 -15.30 22.64
C LYS A 36 8.90 -14.70 21.46
N LEU A 37 9.99 -15.35 21.08
CA LEU A 37 10.67 -15.07 19.81
C LEU A 37 9.74 -15.38 18.63
N LEU A 38 9.64 -14.44 17.70
CA LEU A 38 8.86 -14.58 16.48
C LEU A 38 9.57 -15.48 15.47
N GLU A 39 8.79 -16.24 14.71
CA GLU A 39 9.30 -17.17 13.71
C GLU A 39 9.44 -16.43 12.36
N GLU A 40 10.63 -16.48 11.77
CA GLU A 40 10.95 -15.76 10.55
C GLU A 40 10.04 -16.16 9.37
N GLU A 41 9.70 -17.44 9.25
CA GLU A 41 8.82 -17.94 8.19
C GLU A 41 7.41 -17.31 8.24
N GLU A 42 6.88 -17.08 9.44
CA GLU A 42 5.59 -16.42 9.63
C GLU A 42 5.65 -14.92 9.33
N LEU A 43 6.77 -14.28 9.63
CA LEU A 43 7.00 -12.88 9.31
C LEU A 43 7.15 -12.65 7.79
N ARG A 44 7.80 -13.58 7.07
CA ARG A 44 7.97 -13.45 5.61
C ARG A 44 6.65 -13.50 4.83
N LYS A 45 5.61 -14.11 5.40
CA LYS A 45 4.24 -14.16 4.83
C LYS A 45 3.45 -12.87 5.03
N LYS A 46 3.91 -11.96 5.87
CA LYS A 46 3.22 -10.70 6.18
C LYS A 46 3.56 -9.62 5.16
N SER A 47 2.58 -8.76 4.88
CA SER A 47 2.77 -7.54 4.12
C SER A 47 3.70 -6.56 4.86
N LYS A 48 4.27 -5.59 4.13
CA LYS A 48 5.02 -4.46 4.71
C LYS A 48 4.23 -3.75 5.80
N LYS A 49 2.94 -3.49 5.56
CA LYS A 49 2.05 -2.80 6.51
C LYS A 49 1.87 -3.62 7.80
N GLU A 50 1.62 -4.92 7.69
CA GLU A 50 1.52 -5.79 8.86
C GLU A 50 2.83 -5.88 9.65
N LEU A 51 3.98 -5.94 8.98
CA LEU A 51 5.29 -5.93 9.64
C LEU A 51 5.53 -4.60 10.38
N ARG A 52 5.22 -3.46 9.75
CA ARG A 52 5.30 -2.13 10.36
C ARG A 52 4.42 -2.03 11.60
N LEU A 53 3.18 -2.52 11.53
CA LEU A 53 2.26 -2.54 12.66
C LEU A 53 2.75 -3.48 13.77
N LEU A 54 3.22 -4.67 13.44
CA LEU A 54 3.74 -5.65 14.41
C LEU A 54 4.96 -5.10 15.15
N ARG A 55 5.90 -4.47 14.42
CA ARG A 55 7.06 -3.81 15.01
C ARG A 55 6.64 -2.69 15.96
N ASN A 56 5.71 -1.83 15.53
CA ASN A 56 5.24 -0.71 16.33
C ASN A 56 4.38 -1.16 17.53
N GLU A 57 3.68 -2.30 17.44
CA GLU A 57 2.92 -2.83 18.58
C GLU A 57 3.81 -3.07 19.80
N ILE A 58 5.03 -3.58 19.61
CA ILE A 58 6.01 -3.77 20.70
C ILE A 58 6.25 -2.46 21.45
N PHE A 59 6.40 -1.34 20.73
CA PHE A 59 6.55 -0.02 21.33
C PHE A 59 5.24 0.49 21.95
N ALA A 60 4.10 0.25 21.28
CA ALA A 60 2.79 0.64 21.76
C ALA A 60 2.46 0.00 23.12
N ARG A 61 2.79 -1.29 23.30
CA ARG A 61 2.63 -2.03 24.56
C ARG A 61 3.46 -1.45 25.71
N LYS A 62 4.56 -0.74 25.41
CA LYS A 62 5.38 -0.05 26.41
C LYS A 62 4.92 1.38 26.71
N GLY A 63 3.89 1.86 26.01
CA GLY A 63 3.36 3.22 26.14
C GLY A 63 4.09 4.25 25.28
N TYR A 64 4.73 3.84 24.17
CA TYR A 64 5.36 4.78 23.25
C TYR A 64 4.32 5.73 22.64
N VAL A 65 4.66 7.02 22.51
CA VAL A 65 3.81 8.04 21.89
C VAL A 65 4.25 8.24 20.44
N PHE A 66 3.40 7.86 19.50
CA PHE A 66 3.69 7.96 18.08
C PHE A 66 3.51 9.39 17.56
N LYS A 67 4.46 9.82 16.71
CA LYS A 67 4.38 11.12 16.00
C LYS A 67 3.77 11.01 14.61
N ASN A 68 3.91 9.85 13.98
CA ASN A 68 3.28 9.59 12.69
C ASN A 68 1.78 9.39 12.93
N GLU A 69 0.96 10.24 12.33
CA GLU A 69 -0.50 10.30 12.59
C GLU A 69 -1.20 8.99 12.23
N GLU A 70 -0.81 8.31 11.15
CA GLU A 70 -1.41 7.02 10.78
C GLU A 70 -1.18 5.95 11.86
N ILE A 71 0.07 5.73 12.28
CA ILE A 71 0.40 4.76 13.33
C ILE A 71 -0.24 5.15 14.66
N LYS A 72 -0.25 6.44 14.98
CA LYS A 72 -0.92 6.98 16.16
C LYS A 72 -2.41 6.66 16.13
N ASN A 73 -3.13 7.04 15.08
CA ASN A 73 -4.56 6.78 14.91
C ASN A 73 -4.88 5.28 15.00
N PHE A 74 -4.05 4.42 14.38
CA PHE A 74 -4.22 2.98 14.46
C PHE A 74 -4.14 2.47 15.91
N PHE A 75 -3.15 2.90 16.70
CA PHE A 75 -3.01 2.43 18.09
C PHE A 75 -3.96 3.13 19.06
N GLU A 76 -4.30 4.39 18.86
CA GLU A 76 -5.33 5.11 19.62
C GLU A 76 -6.72 4.44 19.47
N SER A 77 -6.98 3.76 18.36
CA SER A 77 -8.18 2.94 18.19
C SER A 77 -8.22 1.66 19.04
N LYS A 78 -7.15 1.32 19.78
CA LYS A 78 -7.05 0.09 20.55
C LYS A 78 -7.25 0.36 22.04
N ASP A 79 -8.26 -0.28 22.64
CA ASP A 79 -8.60 -0.12 24.07
C ASP A 79 -7.44 -0.39 25.04
N TRP A 80 -6.49 -1.25 24.65
CA TRP A 80 -5.33 -1.61 25.47
C TRP A 80 -4.16 -0.63 25.34
N TYR A 81 -4.16 0.27 24.36
CA TYR A 81 -3.05 1.20 24.15
C TYR A 81 -3.14 2.36 25.14
N GLN A 82 -2.05 2.58 25.88
CA GLN A 82 -1.96 3.60 26.92
C GLN A 82 -0.67 4.41 26.69
N PRO A 83 -0.72 5.54 25.95
CA PRO A 83 0.45 6.36 25.69
C PRO A 83 1.01 6.98 26.98
N GLN A 84 2.34 7.00 27.13
CA GLN A 84 3.04 7.47 28.33
C GLN A 84 4.12 8.50 27.92
N PRO A 85 3.77 9.79 27.70
CA PRO A 85 4.67 10.81 27.12
C PRO A 85 6.01 11.00 27.84
N ASN A 86 6.03 10.78 29.16
CA ASN A 86 7.22 11.00 29.99
C ASN A 86 7.99 9.71 30.31
N LYS A 87 7.57 8.57 29.74
CA LYS A 87 8.19 7.28 30.02
C LYS A 87 9.26 6.99 28.97
N LYS A 88 10.46 6.69 29.46
CA LYS A 88 11.50 6.09 28.62
C LYS A 88 11.09 4.67 28.27
N ILE A 89 11.07 4.35 26.97
CA ILE A 89 10.75 3.01 26.50
C ILE A 89 11.98 2.12 26.62
N GLU A 90 11.82 1.01 27.33
CA GLU A 90 12.83 -0.03 27.49
C GLU A 90 12.25 -1.35 27.02
N LEU A 91 12.96 -1.99 26.10
CA LEU A 91 12.60 -3.28 25.53
C LEU A 91 13.36 -4.37 26.27
N SER A 92 12.71 -5.51 26.49
CA SER A 92 13.37 -6.74 26.89
C SER A 92 14.30 -7.22 25.77
N GLU A 93 15.20 -8.14 26.09
CA GLU A 93 16.07 -8.76 25.09
C GLU A 93 15.26 -9.43 23.97
N ILE A 94 14.16 -10.12 24.31
CA ILE A 94 13.26 -10.78 23.34
C ILE A 94 12.57 -9.75 22.45
N GLU A 95 12.07 -8.66 23.01
CA GLU A 95 11.44 -7.58 22.25
C GLU A 95 12.42 -6.92 21.30
N GLN A 96 13.67 -6.68 21.74
CA GLN A 96 14.71 -6.12 20.90
C GLN A 96 15.09 -7.07 19.75
N LEU A 97 15.18 -8.39 20.01
CA LEU A 97 15.39 -9.40 18.99
C LEU A 97 14.25 -9.43 17.97
N ASN A 98 13.01 -9.38 18.42
CA ASN A 98 11.82 -9.35 17.56
C ASN A 98 11.80 -8.08 16.69
N VAL A 99 12.05 -6.89 17.27
CA VAL A 99 12.14 -5.63 16.52
C VAL A 99 13.21 -5.71 15.43
N ASN A 100 14.40 -6.26 15.76
CA ASN A 100 15.49 -6.38 14.79
C ASN A 100 15.17 -7.38 13.68
N LEU A 101 14.54 -8.51 14.00
CA LEU A 101 14.11 -9.50 13.04
C LEU A 101 13.07 -8.92 12.07
N ILE A 102 12.05 -8.24 12.58
CA ILE A 102 11.03 -7.60 11.75
C ILE A 102 11.66 -6.54 10.84
N LYS A 103 12.52 -5.66 11.39
CA LYS A 103 13.24 -4.64 10.60
C LYS A 103 14.07 -5.23 9.47
N ARG A 104 14.75 -6.35 9.72
CA ARG A 104 15.51 -7.04 8.68
C ARG A 104 14.59 -7.52 7.55
N ILE A 105 13.46 -8.15 7.89
CA ILE A 105 12.52 -8.68 6.89
C ILE A 105 11.83 -7.54 6.13
N GLU A 106 11.51 -6.42 6.78
CA GLU A 106 11.02 -5.21 6.12
C GLU A 106 12.05 -4.72 5.08
N ASN A 107 13.33 -4.61 5.47
CA ASN A 107 14.39 -4.19 4.55
C ASN A 107 14.60 -5.18 3.40
N ASP A 108 14.55 -6.50 3.66
CA ASP A 108 14.65 -7.53 2.64
C ASP A 108 13.55 -7.36 1.57
N LYS A 109 12.29 -7.11 1.99
CA LYS A 109 11.16 -6.88 1.08
C LYS A 109 11.31 -5.61 0.23
N LEU A 110 12.02 -4.60 0.74
CA LEU A 110 12.17 -3.29 0.09
C LEU A 110 13.47 -3.14 -0.70
N GLN A 111 14.41 -4.09 -0.59
CA GLN A 111 15.74 -3.99 -1.18
C GLN A 111 15.70 -3.84 -2.71
N CYS A 112 14.74 -4.48 -3.39
CA CYS A 112 14.59 -4.32 -4.84
C CYS A 112 14.12 -2.93 -5.25
N ILE A 113 13.35 -2.21 -4.43
CA ILE A 113 12.92 -0.84 -4.76
C ILE A 113 14.15 0.06 -4.95
N TYR A 114 15.12 0.00 -4.03
CA TYR A 114 16.38 0.77 -4.16
C TYR A 114 17.16 0.43 -5.44
N VAL A 115 17.30 -0.86 -5.74
CA VAL A 115 18.05 -1.33 -6.91
C VAL A 115 17.36 -0.91 -8.20
N ILE A 116 16.04 -1.11 -8.27
CA ILE A 116 15.22 -0.80 -9.45
C ILE A 116 15.22 0.71 -9.69
N VAL A 117 14.94 1.53 -8.67
CA VAL A 117 14.95 3.00 -8.80
C VAL A 117 16.30 3.50 -9.31
N LYS A 118 17.41 2.94 -8.82
CA LYS A 118 18.75 3.29 -9.32
C LYS A 118 18.94 2.87 -10.78
N LYS A 119 18.46 1.70 -11.17
CA LYS A 119 18.59 1.18 -12.54
C LYS A 119 17.73 1.96 -13.53
N ILE A 120 16.45 2.23 -13.25
CA ILE A 120 15.57 3.05 -14.11
C ILE A 120 16.15 4.46 -14.30
N LYS A 121 16.70 5.07 -13.24
CA LYS A 121 17.39 6.38 -13.37
C LYS A 121 18.53 6.35 -14.37
N SER A 122 19.28 5.24 -14.42
CA SER A 122 20.35 5.07 -15.41
C SER A 122 19.82 4.80 -16.81
N GLU A 123 18.75 4.01 -16.95
CA GLU A 123 18.16 3.69 -18.26
C GLU A 123 17.54 4.92 -18.93
N PHE A 124 16.75 5.69 -18.19
CA PHE A 124 16.14 6.94 -18.67
C PHE A 124 17.18 8.01 -19.00
N LYS A 125 18.29 8.07 -18.24
CA LYS A 125 19.40 8.99 -18.51
C LYS A 125 20.16 8.64 -19.80
N ASN A 126 20.22 7.37 -20.16
CA ASN A 126 20.99 6.87 -21.31
C ASN A 126 20.12 6.61 -22.56
N ASP A 127 18.88 7.11 -22.59
CA ASP A 127 17.93 6.91 -23.69
C ASP A 127 17.55 5.44 -23.96
N ASN A 128 17.73 4.55 -22.99
CA ASN A 128 17.40 3.12 -23.12
C ASN A 128 15.90 2.85 -22.84
N ILE A 129 15.01 3.61 -23.48
CA ILE A 129 13.56 3.59 -23.22
C ILE A 129 12.70 3.29 -24.46
N ASP A 130 13.30 2.85 -25.55
CA ASP A 130 12.62 2.51 -26.81
C ASP A 130 11.53 1.41 -26.68
N HIS A 131 11.52 0.70 -25.55
CA HIS A 131 10.51 -0.31 -25.23
C HIS A 131 9.20 0.30 -24.70
N LEU A 132 9.18 1.59 -24.37
CA LEU A 132 7.97 2.31 -23.94
C LEU A 132 7.25 2.81 -25.19
N ASP A 133 6.10 2.20 -25.49
CA ASP A 133 5.20 2.66 -26.54
C ASP A 133 4.46 3.92 -26.06
N ILE A 134 5.08 5.09 -26.25
CA ILE A 134 4.59 6.40 -25.82
C ILE A 134 4.92 7.48 -26.86
N ASP A 135 4.07 8.51 -26.96
CA ASP A 135 4.38 9.72 -27.72
C ASP A 135 5.66 10.38 -27.20
N THR A 136 6.55 10.73 -28.13
CA THR A 136 7.85 11.35 -27.85
C THR A 136 7.76 12.67 -27.08
N SER A 137 6.62 13.37 -27.17
CA SER A 137 6.34 14.62 -26.44
C SER A 137 6.30 14.44 -24.92
N TYR A 138 5.98 13.24 -24.43
CA TYR A 138 5.95 12.92 -22.99
C TYR A 138 7.30 12.48 -22.42
N ILE A 139 8.26 12.09 -23.28
CA ILE A 139 9.57 11.59 -22.86
C ILE A 139 10.33 12.57 -21.94
N PRO A 140 10.37 13.89 -22.20
CA PRO A 140 11.06 14.84 -21.33
C PRO A 140 10.52 14.83 -19.89
N PHE A 141 9.18 14.79 -19.74
CA PHE A 141 8.53 14.76 -18.44
C PHE A 141 8.81 13.47 -17.68
N LEU A 142 8.73 12.31 -18.36
CA LEU A 142 9.08 11.04 -17.75
C LEU A 142 10.55 10.98 -17.31
N LYS A 143 11.48 11.53 -18.10
CA LYS A 143 12.90 11.60 -17.72
C LYS A 143 13.12 12.49 -16.50
N GLU A 144 12.46 13.64 -16.44
CA GLU A 144 12.49 14.52 -15.28
C GLU A 144 11.95 13.80 -14.04
N PHE A 145 10.76 13.21 -14.14
CA PHE A 145 10.12 12.44 -13.08
C PHE A 145 11.06 11.37 -12.54
N VAL A 146 11.57 10.50 -13.42
CA VAL A 146 12.45 9.39 -13.04
C VAL A 146 13.72 9.89 -12.37
N ALA A 147 14.32 10.98 -12.87
CA ALA A 147 15.52 11.57 -12.27
C ALA A 147 15.26 12.03 -10.83
N GLU A 148 14.08 12.55 -10.54
CA GLU A 148 13.71 13.12 -9.25
C GLU A 148 13.15 12.12 -8.23
N ILE A 149 12.80 10.89 -8.63
CA ILE A 149 12.23 9.88 -7.72
C ILE A 149 12.98 9.83 -6.39
N ASN A 150 12.28 10.13 -5.29
CA ASN A 150 12.79 10.01 -3.93
C ASN A 150 12.45 8.63 -3.38
N VAL A 151 13.41 7.72 -3.44
CA VAL A 151 13.24 6.33 -2.98
C VAL A 151 12.84 6.21 -1.51
N ASN A 152 13.26 7.16 -0.66
CA ASN A 152 12.87 7.13 0.75
C ASN A 152 11.40 7.51 0.92
N ALA A 153 10.86 8.41 0.09
CA ALA A 153 9.43 8.71 0.08
C ALA A 153 8.60 7.48 -0.30
N ILE A 154 9.05 6.69 -1.29
CA ILE A 154 8.44 5.40 -1.64
C ILE A 154 8.43 4.46 -0.43
N ILE A 155 9.57 4.32 0.24
CA ILE A 155 9.71 3.37 1.36
C ILE A 155 8.92 3.81 2.60
N ASP A 156 8.80 5.10 2.85
CA ASP A 156 8.08 5.62 4.01
C ASP A 156 6.55 5.66 3.78
N SER A 157 6.12 5.73 2.51
CA SER A 157 4.71 5.63 2.12
C SER A 157 4.09 4.27 2.47
N GLU A 158 2.79 4.27 2.71
CA GLU A 158 2.04 3.02 2.93
C GLU A 158 1.94 2.19 1.64
N GLU A 159 1.67 2.87 0.53
CA GLU A 159 1.38 2.24 -0.76
C GLU A 159 2.63 1.94 -1.60
N ASN A 160 3.83 2.27 -1.11
CA ASN A 160 5.08 2.12 -1.86
C ASN A 160 5.07 2.94 -3.15
N GLU A 161 4.70 4.21 -3.02
CA GLU A 161 4.51 5.11 -4.14
C GLU A 161 5.29 6.42 -4.02
N TYR A 162 5.54 7.04 -5.16
CA TYR A 162 6.04 8.40 -5.28
C TYR A 162 5.39 9.06 -6.49
N SER A 163 4.89 10.27 -6.33
CA SER A 163 4.28 11.03 -7.41
C SER A 163 4.83 12.45 -7.49
N LYS A 164 4.62 13.08 -8.65
CA LYS A 164 4.88 14.49 -8.88
C LYS A 164 3.88 15.02 -9.91
N SER A 165 3.43 16.25 -9.68
CA SER A 165 2.53 16.96 -10.57
C SER A 165 3.23 17.66 -11.73
N TYR A 166 2.54 17.78 -12.86
CA TYR A 166 2.99 18.35 -14.11
C TYR A 166 1.87 19.15 -14.81
N TYR A 167 2.23 19.80 -15.91
CA TYR A 167 1.31 20.49 -16.83
C TYR A 167 1.78 20.20 -18.27
N PHE A 168 1.28 19.13 -18.88
CA PHE A 168 1.74 18.60 -20.17
C PHE A 168 1.26 19.45 -21.36
N HIS A 169 0.02 19.94 -21.34
CA HIS A 169 -0.59 20.58 -22.51
C HIS A 169 -0.50 22.10 -22.53
N LYS A 170 0.35 22.70 -21.69
CA LYS A 170 0.54 24.16 -21.59
C LYS A 170 0.81 24.89 -22.92
N ASN A 171 1.23 24.19 -23.97
CA ASN A 171 1.50 24.74 -25.31
C ASN A 171 0.86 23.92 -26.45
N TRP A 172 -0.17 23.11 -26.18
CA TRP A 172 -0.87 22.40 -27.25
C TRP A 172 -1.75 23.39 -28.02
N ASP A 173 -1.47 23.53 -29.32
CA ASP A 173 -2.14 24.45 -30.23
C ASP A 173 -3.40 23.78 -30.79
N TRP A 174 -4.39 23.54 -29.92
CA TRP A 174 -5.72 23.14 -30.35
C TRP A 174 -6.61 24.37 -30.33
N GLU A 175 -7.24 24.66 -31.47
CA GLU A 175 -8.06 25.86 -31.67
C GLU A 175 -9.21 25.99 -30.64
N ASP A 176 -9.55 24.89 -29.96
CA ASP A 176 -10.65 24.77 -28.98
C ASP A 176 -10.20 24.54 -27.52
N MET A 177 -8.88 24.55 -27.22
CA MET A 177 -8.39 24.49 -25.82
C MET A 177 -8.01 25.87 -25.32
N ASP A 178 -8.78 26.40 -24.37
CA ASP A 178 -8.37 27.56 -23.57
C ASP A 178 -7.55 27.06 -22.37
N ILE A 179 -6.47 27.78 -22.05
CA ILE A 179 -5.50 27.56 -20.97
C ILE A 179 -5.67 26.22 -20.21
N ASP A 180 -4.89 25.21 -20.60
CA ASP A 180 -4.83 23.96 -19.83
C ASP A 180 -4.10 24.17 -18.50
N GLU A 181 -4.86 24.53 -17.46
CA GLU A 181 -4.41 24.61 -16.05
C GLU A 181 -4.65 23.30 -15.29
N CYS A 182 -5.00 22.22 -15.98
CA CYS A 182 -5.23 20.95 -15.31
C CYS A 182 -3.88 20.39 -14.81
N GLU A 183 -3.87 19.90 -13.58
CA GLU A 183 -2.67 19.36 -12.94
C GLU A 183 -2.56 17.88 -13.31
N ASP A 184 -1.67 17.55 -14.24
CA ASP A 184 -1.34 16.17 -14.56
C ASP A 184 -0.49 15.55 -13.43
N GLU A 185 -0.46 14.22 -13.34
CA GLU A 185 0.35 13.53 -12.34
C GLU A 185 1.10 12.34 -12.96
N ILE A 186 2.39 12.24 -12.66
CA ILE A 186 3.16 11.01 -12.90
C ILE A 186 3.45 10.39 -11.55
N PHE A 187 3.19 9.08 -11.43
CA PHE A 187 3.55 8.34 -10.24
C PHE A 187 4.19 6.99 -10.56
N ILE A 188 4.98 6.51 -9.60
CA ILE A 188 5.55 5.17 -9.59
C ILE A 188 5.01 4.44 -8.37
N HIS A 189 4.54 3.21 -8.56
CA HIS A 189 4.01 2.36 -7.50
C HIS A 189 4.65 0.97 -7.55
N PHE A 190 5.01 0.42 -6.39
CA PHE A 190 5.60 -0.92 -6.24
C PHE A 190 4.65 -1.91 -5.56
N GLY A 191 4.23 -2.92 -6.32
CA GLY A 191 3.56 -4.11 -5.79
C GLY A 191 4.58 -5.11 -5.24
N ILE A 192 4.89 -5.03 -3.94
CA ILE A 192 5.92 -5.89 -3.30
C ILE A 192 5.60 -7.38 -3.46
N GLU A 193 4.34 -7.76 -3.23
CA GLU A 193 3.92 -9.17 -3.25
C GLU A 193 3.70 -9.69 -4.67
N SER A 194 3.22 -8.84 -5.60
CA SER A 194 3.08 -9.17 -7.03
C SER A 194 4.42 -9.15 -7.77
N LYS A 195 5.45 -8.58 -7.15
CA LYS A 195 6.75 -8.25 -7.76
C LYS A 195 6.59 -7.45 -9.05
N THR A 196 5.75 -6.42 -8.98
CA THR A 196 5.53 -5.50 -10.10
C THR A 196 5.86 -4.08 -9.68
N PHE A 197 6.20 -3.25 -10.64
CA PHE A 197 6.10 -1.81 -10.46
C PHE A 197 5.47 -1.20 -11.71
N ILE A 198 4.76 -0.11 -11.50
CA ILE A 198 4.11 0.64 -12.57
C ILE A 198 4.63 2.06 -12.56
N ILE A 199 4.85 2.63 -13.73
CA ILE A 199 4.93 4.09 -13.92
C ILE A 199 3.64 4.47 -14.62
N GLN A 200 2.84 5.32 -14.00
CA GLN A 200 1.56 5.76 -14.53
C GLN A 200 1.58 7.26 -14.73
N MET A 201 1.03 7.69 -15.86
CA MET A 201 0.78 9.08 -16.19
C MET A 201 -0.72 9.28 -16.26
N ASN A 202 -1.24 10.15 -15.39
CA ASN A 202 -2.60 10.64 -15.44
C ASN A 202 -2.54 11.99 -16.12
N THR A 203 -3.02 12.06 -17.36
CA THR A 203 -3.13 13.30 -18.09
C THR A 203 -4.57 13.78 -18.07
N CYS A 204 -4.78 15.09 -17.98
CA CYS A 204 -6.10 15.69 -18.11
C CYS A 204 -6.10 16.72 -19.25
N ALA A 205 -7.25 17.00 -19.81
CA ALA A 205 -7.42 18.12 -20.75
C ALA A 205 -8.82 18.71 -20.55
N ILE A 206 -8.90 20.03 -20.48
CA ILE A 206 -10.17 20.77 -20.35
C ILE A 206 -10.58 21.26 -21.74
N TYR A 207 -11.79 20.90 -22.17
CA TYR A 207 -12.39 21.42 -23.41
C TYR A 207 -13.49 22.43 -23.07
N LYS A 208 -13.52 23.54 -23.82
CA LYS A 208 -14.68 24.45 -23.80
C LYS A 208 -15.79 23.85 -24.65
N GLY A 209 -16.99 23.75 -24.07
CA GLY A 209 -18.19 23.39 -24.81
C GLY A 209 -18.55 24.45 -25.86
N GLU A 210 -19.33 24.04 -26.87
CA GLU A 210 -19.83 24.96 -27.91
C GLU A 210 -20.78 26.06 -27.34
N ASP A 211 -21.30 25.86 -26.12
CA ASP A 211 -22.17 26.81 -25.44
C ASP A 211 -21.37 27.75 -24.51
N GLU A 212 -21.50 29.07 -24.73
CA GLU A 212 -20.83 30.11 -23.94
C GLU A 212 -21.23 30.04 -22.45
N GLY A 213 -20.42 29.40 -21.60
CA GLY A 213 -20.50 29.58 -20.14
C GLY A 213 -20.28 28.37 -19.24
N GLU A 214 -20.07 27.17 -19.77
CA GLU A 214 -19.73 25.98 -18.95
C GLU A 214 -18.40 25.37 -19.42
N ASP A 215 -17.41 25.28 -18.50
CA ASP A 215 -16.18 24.51 -18.71
C ASP A 215 -16.53 23.00 -18.56
N ASP A 216 -16.90 22.34 -19.66
CA ASP A 216 -17.77 21.16 -19.55
C ASP A 216 -17.14 19.77 -19.74
N PHE A 217 -15.90 19.64 -20.20
CA PHE A 217 -15.31 18.29 -20.37
C PHE A 217 -13.86 18.20 -19.93
N VAL A 218 -13.62 17.41 -18.88
CA VAL A 218 -12.29 16.92 -18.50
C VAL A 218 -12.12 15.54 -19.13
N SER A 219 -11.21 15.42 -20.11
CA SER A 219 -10.76 14.12 -20.61
C SER A 219 -9.56 13.68 -19.79
N GLU A 220 -9.68 12.57 -19.07
CA GLU A 220 -8.53 11.93 -18.41
C GLU A 220 -8.00 10.80 -19.28
N GLN A 221 -6.71 10.82 -19.60
CA GLN A 221 -6.03 9.66 -20.17
C GLN A 221 -5.03 9.12 -19.18
N ASN A 222 -5.09 7.80 -18.96
CA ASN A 222 -4.21 7.08 -18.07
C ASN A 222 -3.30 6.19 -18.92
N MET A 223 -2.01 6.53 -18.98
CA MET A 223 -0.99 5.66 -19.56
C MET A 223 -0.25 4.91 -18.46
N ILE A 224 -0.17 3.59 -18.56
CA ILE A 224 0.42 2.72 -17.54
C ILE A 224 1.53 1.89 -18.17
N PHE A 225 2.75 2.04 -17.67
CA PHE A 225 3.89 1.20 -18.02
C PHE A 225 4.08 0.15 -16.94
N GLU A 226 3.75 -1.10 -17.25
CA GLU A 226 3.81 -2.21 -16.30
C GLU A 226 5.13 -2.97 -16.44
N PHE A 227 5.80 -3.20 -15.30
CA PHE A 227 7.04 -3.95 -15.21
C PHE A 227 6.91 -5.07 -14.17
N LYS A 228 7.62 -6.17 -14.40
CA LYS A 228 7.75 -7.28 -13.44
C LYS A 228 9.21 -7.46 -13.06
N TYR A 229 9.47 -7.67 -11.77
CA TYR A 229 10.81 -7.90 -11.25
C TYR A 229 10.96 -9.25 -10.56
N GLU A 230 12.20 -9.73 -10.50
CA GLU A 230 12.56 -11.02 -9.93
C GLU A 230 13.26 -10.86 -8.57
N ALA A 231 13.57 -11.98 -7.92
CA ALA A 231 14.20 -11.96 -6.59
C ALA A 231 15.62 -11.36 -6.60
N ASP A 232 16.30 -11.34 -7.74
CA ASP A 232 17.59 -10.69 -7.94
C ASP A 232 17.45 -9.20 -8.30
N CYS A 233 16.23 -8.66 -8.24
CA CYS A 233 15.86 -7.30 -8.60
C CYS A 233 16.10 -6.94 -10.08
N SER A 234 16.38 -7.94 -10.94
CA SER A 234 16.21 -7.76 -12.37
C SER A 234 14.73 -7.53 -12.69
N TYR A 235 14.45 -6.78 -13.75
CA TYR A 235 13.08 -6.53 -14.19
C TYR A 235 13.01 -6.50 -15.69
N GLN A 236 11.79 -6.70 -16.18
CA GLN A 236 11.42 -6.62 -17.59
C GLN A 236 10.14 -5.80 -17.73
N PHE A 237 10.06 -5.08 -18.84
CA PHE A 237 8.83 -4.46 -19.29
C PHE A 237 7.80 -5.52 -19.69
N ILE A 238 6.54 -5.31 -19.31
CA ILE A 238 5.44 -6.23 -19.59
C ILE A 238 4.56 -5.67 -20.70
N ARG A 239 4.02 -4.46 -20.51
CA ARG A 239 3.11 -3.81 -21.48
C ARG A 239 2.91 -2.34 -21.17
N THR A 240 2.44 -1.62 -22.19
CA THR A 240 1.74 -0.34 -22.04
C THR A 240 0.24 -0.62 -21.96
N GLY A 241 -0.43 -0.03 -20.97
CA GLY A 241 -1.89 0.06 -20.89
C GLY A 241 -2.34 1.49 -21.11
N VAL A 242 -3.46 1.68 -21.80
CA VAL A 242 -4.12 2.98 -21.94
C VAL A 242 -5.57 2.83 -21.49
N ALA A 243 -6.01 3.69 -20.59
CA ALA A 243 -7.41 3.83 -20.19
C ALA A 243 -7.82 5.29 -20.37
N GLY A 244 -9.00 5.51 -20.95
CA GLY A 244 -9.62 6.83 -21.14
C GLY A 244 -11.12 6.71 -21.09
#